data_AF-A0A7J4RBP2-F1
#
_entry.id   AF-A0A7J4RBP2-F1
#
_cell.length_a   1.000
_cell.length_b   1.000
_cell.length_c   1.000
_cell.angle_alpha   90.00
_cell.angle_beta   90.00
_cell.angle_gamma   90.00
#
_symmetry.space_group_name_H-M   'P 1'
#
loop_
_entity.id
_entity.type
_entity.pdbx_description
1 polymer ?
#
loop_
_entity_poly.entity_id
_entity_poly.type
_entity_poly.pdbx_seq_one_letter_code
_entity_poly.pdbx_strand_id
1 'polypeptide(L)'
;FNELDLRADKGFLFEGYVISELVKCGVKPENIKFWQDKNRHEVDIVIDTLQKQIPVEVKCKSKLKSEDFIGIEVFQRIYNSRRGYLVNLAVQEKRGRVQIALPYDLAIDRC
;
A
#
# COMPACT_ATOMS: atom_id res chain seq x y z
N PHE A 1 -1.51 28.28 -5.21
CA PHE A 1 -1.41 26.82 -4.95
C PHE A 1 -1.27 26.63 -3.44
N ASN A 2 -2.04 25.74 -2.82
CA ASN A 2 -1.91 25.44 -1.38
C ASN A 2 -0.73 24.49 -1.15
N GLU A 3 -0.08 24.62 0.01
CA GLU A 3 0.89 23.62 0.46
C GLU A 3 0.21 22.25 0.59
N LEU A 4 0.96 21.18 0.30
CA LEU A 4 0.46 19.81 0.32
C LEU A 4 -0.21 19.45 1.65
N ASP A 5 0.34 19.92 2.78
CA ASP A 5 -0.19 19.58 4.09
C ASP A 5 -1.54 20.22 4.41
N LEU A 6 -1.90 21.29 3.70
CA LEU A 6 -3.17 22.00 3.85
C LEU A 6 -4.28 21.41 2.95
N ARG A 7 -3.95 20.44 2.10
CA ARG A 7 -4.88 19.82 1.16
C ARG A 7 -5.57 18.61 1.77
N ALA A 8 -6.90 18.69 1.89
CA ALA A 8 -7.73 17.58 2.36
C ALA A 8 -7.71 16.37 1.40
N ASP A 9 -7.49 16.61 0.10
CA ASP A 9 -7.46 15.59 -0.95
C ASP A 9 -6.08 14.95 -1.16
N LYS A 10 -5.05 15.34 -0.40
CA LYS A 10 -3.67 14.86 -0.61
C LYS A 10 -3.54 13.34 -0.51
N GLY A 11 -4.29 12.72 0.42
CA GLY A 11 -4.30 11.27 0.58
C GLY A 11 -4.87 10.57 -0.64
N PHE A 12 -6.03 11.02 -1.11
CA PHE A 12 -6.70 10.49 -2.31
C PHE A 12 -5.85 10.63 -3.57
N LEU A 13 -5.21 11.80 -3.77
CA LEU A 13 -4.29 12.01 -4.88
C LEU A 13 -3.06 11.09 -4.81
N PHE A 14 -2.53 10.88 -3.61
CA PHE A 14 -1.36 10.02 -3.41
C PHE A 14 -1.70 8.53 -3.65
N GLU A 15 -2.87 8.07 -3.22
CA GLU A 15 -3.39 6.73 -3.54
C GLU A 15 -3.53 6.54 -5.05
N GLY A 16 -4.16 7.49 -5.76
CA GLY A 16 -4.26 7.46 -7.21
C GLY A 16 -2.89 7.43 -7.91
N TYR A 17 -1.91 8.16 -7.37
CA TYR A 17 -0.53 8.09 -7.85
C TYR A 17 0.09 6.69 -7.66
N VAL A 18 -0.06 6.09 -6.48
CA VAL A 18 0.42 4.73 -6.22
C VAL A 18 -0.20 3.72 -7.19
N ILE A 19 -1.51 3.79 -7.42
CA ILE A 19 -2.20 2.93 -8.41
C ILE A 19 -1.59 3.13 -9.81
N SER A 20 -1.33 4.37 -10.22
CA SER A 20 -0.69 4.66 -11.51
C SER A 20 0.69 4.03 -11.62
N GLU A 21 1.52 4.11 -10.57
CA GLU A 21 2.85 3.50 -10.57
C GLU A 21 2.77 1.96 -10.60
N LEU A 22 1.83 1.35 -9.89
CA LEU A 22 1.58 -0.10 -9.97
C LEU A 22 1.29 -0.54 -11.40
N VAL A 23 0.40 0.18 -12.10
CA VAL A 23 0.07 -0.10 -13.50
C VAL A 23 1.29 0.08 -14.41
N LYS A 24 2.07 1.15 -14.23
CA LYS A 24 3.32 1.37 -14.99
C LYS A 24 4.35 0.26 -14.77
N CYS A 25 4.41 -0.29 -13.55
CA CYS A 25 5.27 -1.43 -13.20
C CYS A 25 4.76 -2.77 -13.75
N GLY A 26 3.62 -2.80 -14.43
CA GLY A 26 3.07 -3.99 -15.08
C GLY A 26 2.03 -4.74 -14.26
N VAL A 27 1.58 -4.21 -13.11
CA VAL A 27 0.43 -4.77 -12.41
C VAL A 27 -0.82 -4.50 -13.24
N LYS A 28 -1.48 -5.58 -13.69
CA LYS A 28 -2.69 -5.43 -14.50
C LYS A 28 -3.82 -4.83 -13.66
N PRO A 29 -4.65 -3.91 -14.19
CA PRO A 29 -5.73 -3.29 -13.44
C PRO A 29 -6.69 -4.29 -12.79
N GLU A 30 -6.95 -5.43 -13.42
CA GLU A 30 -7.80 -6.48 -12.86
C GLU A 30 -7.23 -7.14 -11.59
N ASN A 31 -5.91 -7.05 -11.36
CA ASN A 31 -5.25 -7.57 -10.17
C ASN A 31 -5.21 -6.54 -9.03
N ILE A 32 -5.64 -5.30 -9.26
CA ILE A 32 -5.70 -4.26 -8.23
C ILE A 32 -7.08 -4.32 -7.57
N LYS A 33 -7.12 -4.75 -6.31
CA LYS A 33 -8.33 -4.91 -5.50
C LYS A 33 -8.28 -4.01 -4.27
N PHE A 34 -9.43 -3.85 -3.63
CA PHE A 34 -9.58 -3.17 -2.33
C PHE A 34 -10.02 -4.20 -1.29
N TRP A 35 -9.65 -4.02 -0.03
CA TRP A 35 -9.98 -4.98 1.01
C TRP A 35 -10.40 -4.32 2.33
N GLN A 36 -11.44 -4.88 2.92
CA GLN A 36 -11.92 -4.56 4.27
C GLN A 36 -12.45 -5.84 4.93
N ASP A 37 -12.12 -6.06 6.20
CA ASP A 37 -12.72 -7.16 6.97
C ASP A 37 -14.01 -6.77 7.69
N LYS A 38 -14.68 -7.76 8.29
CA LYS A 38 -15.91 -7.56 9.08
C LYS A 38 -15.72 -6.67 10.33
N ASN A 39 -14.49 -6.49 10.79
CA ASN A 39 -14.14 -5.64 11.92
C ASN A 39 -13.69 -4.24 11.46
N ARG A 40 -13.82 -3.94 10.16
CA ARG A 40 -13.45 -2.68 9.52
C ARG A 40 -11.95 -2.38 9.53
N HIS A 41 -11.10 -3.40 9.62
CA HIS A 41 -9.70 -3.24 9.21
C HIS A 41 -9.66 -3.09 7.70
N GLU A 42 -8.87 -2.14 7.22
CA GLU A 42 -8.75 -1.80 5.80
C GLU A 42 -7.32 -2.02 5.32
N VAL A 43 -7.19 -2.35 4.04
CA VAL A 43 -5.95 -2.24 3.28
C VAL A 43 -6.31 -1.50 2.00
N ASP A 44 -5.62 -0.40 1.73
CA ASP A 44 -5.94 0.49 0.61
C ASP A 44 -5.91 -0.26 -0.73
N ILE A 45 -4.89 -1.10 -0.96
CA ILE A 45 -4.74 -1.85 -2.21
C ILE A 45 -4.30 -3.30 -1.90
N VAL A 46 -4.88 -4.26 -2.60
CA VAL A 46 -4.41 -5.64 -2.65
C VAL A 46 -4.04 -5.99 -4.08
N ILE A 47 -2.80 -6.43 -4.28
CA ILE A 47 -2.35 -6.97 -5.55
C ILE A 47 -2.64 -8.46 -5.51
N ASP A 48 -3.71 -8.84 -6.20
CA ASP A 48 -4.27 -10.19 -6.22
C ASP A 48 -3.94 -10.86 -7.54
N THR A 49 -2.99 -11.79 -7.49
CA THR A 49 -2.57 -12.61 -8.61
C THR A 49 -2.85 -14.07 -8.28
N LEU A 50 -2.84 -14.95 -9.28
CA LEU A 50 -3.00 -16.40 -9.07
C LEU A 50 -2.00 -17.00 -8.05
N GLN A 51 -0.86 -16.34 -7.84
CA GLN A 51 0.25 -16.87 -7.03
C GLN A 51 0.43 -16.15 -5.69
N LYS A 52 0.01 -14.88 -5.61
CA LYS A 52 0.36 -13.98 -4.50
C LYS A 52 -0.77 -12.99 -4.25
N GLN A 53 -1.04 -12.76 -2.96
CA GLN A 53 -1.86 -11.67 -2.45
C GLN A 53 -0.99 -10.73 -1.63
N ILE A 54 -0.74 -9.53 -2.15
CA ILE A 54 0.19 -8.57 -1.54
C ILE A 54 -0.62 -7.36 -1.06
N PRO A 55 -0.74 -7.14 0.25
CA PRO A 55 -1.35 -5.93 0.78
C PRO A 55 -0.41 -4.74 0.60
N VAL A 56 -0.98 -3.60 0.21
CA VAL A 56 -0.31 -2.33 -0.02
C VAL A 56 -1.12 -1.24 0.70
N GLU A 57 -0.51 -0.65 1.72
CA GLU A 57 -1.07 0.49 2.46
C GLU A 57 -0.44 1.78 1.95
N VAL A 58 -1.21 2.86 1.79
CA VAL A 58 -0.75 4.14 1.27
C VAL A 58 -0.86 5.21 2.35
N LYS A 59 0.27 5.82 2.72
CA LYS A 59 0.31 6.86 3.76
C LYS A 59 1.00 8.12 3.26
N CYS A 60 0.22 9.17 2.98
CA CYS A 60 0.71 10.50 2.63
C CYS A 60 0.96 11.36 3.90
N LYS A 61 1.97 10.99 4.69
CA LYS A 61 2.37 11.73 5.90
C LYS A 61 3.86 11.54 6.22
N SER A 62 4.45 12.46 6.98
CA SER A 62 5.89 12.45 7.29
C SER A 62 6.29 11.47 8.40
N LYS A 63 5.37 11.14 9.31
CA LYS A 63 5.63 10.25 10.46
C LYS A 63 4.65 9.08 10.45
N LEU A 64 5.21 7.87 10.45
CA LEU A 64 4.45 6.64 10.59
C LEU A 64 4.30 6.26 12.06
N LYS A 65 3.20 5.59 12.39
CA LYS A 65 2.86 5.05 13.71
C LYS A 65 2.62 3.55 13.58
N SER A 66 2.69 2.82 14.69
CA SER A 66 2.39 1.39 14.70
C SER A 66 0.99 1.06 14.17
N GLU A 67 0.03 1.96 14.39
CA GLU A 67 -1.37 1.83 13.92
C GLU A 67 -1.48 1.75 12.39
N ASP A 68 -0.54 2.36 11.65
CA ASP A 68 -0.54 2.36 10.18
C ASP A 68 -0.29 0.98 9.57
N PHE A 69 0.12 0.01 10.39
CA PHE A 69 0.46 -1.34 9.94
C PHE A 69 -0.63 -2.35 10.29
N ILE A 70 -1.64 -1.98 11.09
CA ILE A 70 -2.67 -2.92 11.59
C ILE A 70 -3.39 -3.62 10.43
N GLY A 71 -3.79 -2.87 9.40
CA GLY A 71 -4.45 -3.42 8.21
C GLY A 71 -3.63 -4.50 7.53
N ILE A 72 -2.37 -4.18 7.21
CA ILE A 72 -1.41 -5.13 6.61
C ILE A 72 -1.20 -6.34 7.52
N GLU A 73 -1.00 -6.15 8.82
CA GLU A 73 -0.73 -7.23 9.77
C GLU A 73 -1.91 -8.19 9.89
N VAL A 74 -3.14 -7.67 9.92
CA VAL A 74 -4.38 -8.46 9.92
C VAL A 74 -4.52 -9.21 8.60
N PHE A 75 -4.32 -8.52 7.46
CA PHE A 75 -4.38 -9.15 6.13
C PHE A 75 -3.36 -10.29 6.00
N GLN A 76 -2.10 -10.06 6.37
CA GLN A 76 -1.03 -11.06 6.34
C GLN A 76 -1.36 -12.27 7.20
N ARG A 77 -2.04 -12.07 8.34
CA ARG A 77 -2.48 -13.17 9.21
C ARG A 77 -3.60 -13.99 8.57
N ILE A 78 -4.59 -13.34 7.95
CA ILE A 78 -5.75 -14.01 7.34
C ILE A 78 -5.36 -14.80 6.10
N TYR A 79 -4.57 -14.20 5.21
CA TYR A 79 -4.23 -14.78 3.90
C TYR A 79 -2.84 -15.42 3.84
N ASN A 80 -2.14 -15.51 4.98
CA ASN A 80 -0.75 -15.97 5.08
C ASN A 80 0.20 -15.27 4.09
N SER A 81 -0.03 -13.99 3.84
CA SER A 81 0.78 -13.22 2.91
C SER A 81 2.20 -13.03 3.46
N ARG A 82 3.20 -13.34 2.63
CA ARG A 82 4.62 -13.33 3.02
C ARG A 82 5.29 -11.98 2.86
N ARG A 83 4.65 -11.03 2.16
CA ARG A 83 5.17 -9.71 1.85
C ARG A 83 4.03 -8.70 1.85
N GLY A 84 4.26 -7.52 2.39
CA GLY A 84 3.37 -6.36 2.26
C GLY A 84 4.17 -5.09 2.03
N TYR A 85 3.51 -4.07 1.51
CA TYR A 85 4.12 -2.75 1.30
C TYR A 85 3.37 -1.67 2.07
N LEU A 86 4.12 -0.76 2.69
CA LEU A 86 3.58 0.52 3.14
C LEU A 86 4.24 1.60 2.28
N VAL A 87 3.45 2.26 1.44
CA VAL A 87 3.95 3.28 0.52
C VAL A 87 3.95 4.63 1.19
N ASN A 88 5.12 5.24 1.29
CA ASN A 88 5.35 6.50 1.98
C ASN A 88 6.49 7.29 1.34
N LEU A 89 6.41 8.62 1.40
CA LEU A 89 7.42 9.51 0.83
C LEU A 89 8.56 9.85 1.80
N ALA A 90 8.41 9.63 3.10
CA ALA A 90 9.33 10.13 4.12
C ALA A 90 10.26 9.07 4.71
N VAL A 91 9.84 7.80 4.73
CA VAL A 91 10.57 6.71 5.39
C VAL A 91 10.71 5.53 4.44
N GLN A 92 11.93 4.99 4.31
CA GLN A 92 12.24 3.79 3.52
C GLN A 92 13.04 2.82 4.38
N GLU A 93 12.35 1.82 4.92
CA GLU A 93 12.92 0.81 5.80
C GLU A 93 12.13 -0.49 5.68
N LYS A 94 12.58 -1.54 6.36
CA LYS A 94 11.89 -2.83 6.41
C LYS A 94 11.49 -3.15 7.84
N ARG A 95 10.20 -3.42 8.04
CA ARG A 95 9.62 -3.84 9.32
C ARG A 95 9.07 -5.26 9.21
N GLY A 96 9.88 -6.24 9.57
CA GLY A 96 9.51 -7.66 9.48
C GLY A 96 9.21 -8.08 8.03
N ARG A 97 7.94 -8.40 7.74
CA ARG A 97 7.44 -8.77 6.40
C ARG A 97 6.92 -7.58 5.59
N VAL A 98 6.92 -6.39 6.16
CA VAL A 98 6.44 -5.16 5.52
C VAL A 98 7.64 -4.34 5.05
N GLN A 99 7.66 -4.01 3.76
CA GLN A 99 8.63 -3.07 3.19
C GLN A 99 7.99 -1.69 3.11
N ILE A 100 8.65 -0.69 3.68
CA ILE A 100 8.28 0.70 3.49
C ILE A 100 9.03 1.21 2.26
N ALA A 101 8.29 1.66 1.25
CA ALA A 101 8.84 1.95 -0.07
C ALA A 101 8.27 3.25 -0.65
N LEU A 102 9.00 3.80 -1.60
CA LEU A 102 8.51 4.88 -2.44
C LEU A 102 7.53 4.33 -3.50
N PRO A 103 6.58 5.14 -4.00
CA PRO A 103 5.61 4.70 -5.01
C PRO A 103 6.25 4.06 -6.26
N TYR A 104 7.41 4.57 -6.66
CA TYR A 104 8.16 4.14 -7.85
C TYR A 104 9.24 3.08 -7.57
N ASP A 105 9.38 2.64 -6.32
CA ASP A 105 10.39 1.63 -5.89
C ASP A 105 9.72 0.36 -5.34
N LEU A 106 8.56 0.01 -5.92
CA LEU A 106 7.84 -1.20 -5.57
C LEU A 106 8.42 -2.38 -6.35
N ALA A 107 9.22 -3.21 -5.66
CA ALA A 107 9.80 -4.44 -6.20
C ALA A 107 8.74 -5.55 -6.35
N ILE A 108 7.79 -5.32 -7.26
CA ILE A 108 6.74 -6.28 -7.61
C ILE A 108 7.25 -7.04 -8.81
N ASP A 109 7.50 -8.34 -8.62
CA ASP A 109 7.86 -9.23 -9.72
C ASP A 109 6.80 -9.04 -10.82
N ARG A 110 7.23 -8.70 -12.05
CA ARG A 110 6.32 -8.47 -13.17
C ARG A 110 5.40 -9.68 -13.31
N CYS A 111 4.09 -9.44 -13.16
CA CYS A 111 3.05 -10.47 -13.21
C CYS A 111 2.64 -10.80 -14.64
#